data_AF-A0AAU8EZ73-F1
#
_entry.id   AF-A0AAU8EZ73-F1
#
_cell.length_a   1.000
_cell.length_b   1.000
_cell.length_c   1.000
_cell.angle_alpha   90.00
_cell.angle_beta   90.00
_cell.angle_gamma   90.00
#
_symmetry.space_group_name_H-M   'P 1'
#
loop_
_entity.id
_entity.type
_entity.pdbx_description
1 polymer ?
#
loop_
_entity_poly.entity_id
_entity_poly.type
_entity_poly.pdbx_seq_one_letter_code
_entity_poly.pdbx_strand_id
1 'polypeptide(L)'
;MTDWQQFCVELAKAIAPLAASVLSFVLGWWLNGRTDERKEALIRKRDEIGRQSERKQKREDRREAFELEVMKELHTALVTYVRSQHLLLRSLEMQAGNDGGLSRDLRIGSQEDSNALLAGQNLHRLQGLVFDDDIRASVKRLQVAFGSSAEILSVGEAQAIRNAGFAALGPAQQRVAERIRQLYLTHA
;
A
#
# COMPACT_ATOMS: atom_id res chain seq x y z
N MET A 1 92.56 3.44 15.22
CA MET A 1 91.11 3.28 15.52
C MET A 1 90.20 4.06 14.57
N THR A 2 90.73 4.84 13.62
CA THR A 2 89.98 5.75 12.72
C THR A 2 89.53 5.14 11.39
N ASP A 3 90.25 4.14 10.83
CA ASP A 3 89.91 3.54 9.52
C ASP A 3 88.56 2.83 9.49
N TRP A 4 88.20 2.16 10.59
CA TRP A 4 86.91 1.46 10.68
C TRP A 4 85.73 2.43 10.66
N GLN A 5 85.85 3.60 11.30
CA GLN A 5 84.80 4.61 11.29
C GLN A 5 84.63 5.21 9.89
N GLN A 6 85.72 5.45 9.17
CA GLN A 6 85.70 6.03 7.84
C GLN A 6 85.12 5.07 6.80
N PHE A 7 85.44 3.77 6.91
CA PHE A 7 84.83 2.72 6.11
C PHE A 7 83.32 2.60 6.37
N CYS A 8 82.87 2.65 7.64
CA CYS A 8 81.45 2.63 7.97
C CYS A 8 80.68 3.84 7.39
N VAL A 9 81.30 5.02 7.34
CA VAL A 9 80.67 6.24 6.79
C VAL A 9 80.52 6.18 5.27
N GLU A 10 81.55 5.74 4.54
CA GLU A 10 81.47 5.57 3.07
C GLU A 10 80.48 4.48 2.67
N LEU A 11 80.44 3.39 3.43
CA LEU A 11 79.49 2.29 3.22
C LEU A 11 78.05 2.72 3.53
N ALA A 12 77.84 3.58 4.54
CA ALA A 12 76.54 4.19 4.82
C ALA A 12 76.08 5.15 3.71
N LYS A 13 76.97 5.96 3.13
CA LYS A 13 76.64 6.83 1.98
C LYS A 13 76.24 6.04 0.75
N ALA A 14 76.86 4.88 0.50
CA ALA A 14 76.55 4.03 -0.63
C ALA A 14 75.19 3.31 -0.48
N ILE A 15 74.81 2.92 0.74
CA ILE A 15 73.57 2.18 1.02
C ILE A 15 72.36 3.12 1.18
N ALA A 16 72.56 4.35 1.68
CA ALA A 16 71.49 5.33 1.88
C ALA A 16 70.53 5.55 0.69
N PRO A 17 70.99 5.72 -0.57
CA PRO A 17 70.09 5.91 -1.71
C PRO A 17 69.28 4.66 -2.07
N LEU A 18 69.84 3.46 -1.88
CA LEU A 18 69.12 2.19 -2.05
C LEU A 18 68.05 2.04 -0.97
N ALA A 19 68.38 2.34 0.29
CA ALA A 19 67.43 2.31 1.40
C ALA A 19 66.27 3.31 1.18
N ALA A 20 66.56 4.53 0.70
CA ALA A 20 65.56 5.54 0.38
C ALA A 20 64.63 5.11 -0.77
N SER A 21 65.17 4.42 -1.79
CA SER A 21 64.39 3.90 -2.92
C SER A 21 63.43 2.78 -2.48
N VAL A 22 63.91 1.85 -1.65
CA VAL A 22 63.09 0.76 -1.09
C VAL A 22 62.00 1.32 -0.17
N LEU A 23 62.34 2.26 0.72
CA LEU A 23 61.37 2.92 1.59
C LEU A 23 60.29 3.66 0.79
N SER A 24 60.68 4.39 -0.26
CA SER A 24 59.74 5.09 -1.14
C SER A 24 58.81 4.14 -1.87
N PHE A 25 59.32 2.99 -2.33
CA PHE A 25 58.52 1.95 -2.96
C PHE A 25 57.51 1.33 -1.99
N VAL A 26 57.95 0.98 -0.78
CA VAL A 26 57.08 0.42 0.28
C VAL A 26 56.01 1.41 0.70
N LEU A 27 56.37 2.70 0.88
CA LEU A 27 55.40 3.75 1.18
C LEU A 27 54.40 3.97 0.05
N GLY A 28 54.86 3.98 -1.20
CA GLY A 28 53.99 4.12 -2.37
C GLY A 28 53.01 2.96 -2.50
N TRP A 29 53.48 1.72 -2.30
CA TRP A 29 52.62 0.53 -2.29
C TRP A 29 51.59 0.58 -1.17
N TRP A 30 52.00 0.94 0.05
CA TRP A 30 51.10 1.05 1.20
C TRP A 30 50.05 2.16 1.03
N LEU A 31 50.45 3.33 0.51
CA LEU A 31 49.54 4.44 0.22
C LEU A 31 48.53 4.06 -0.88
N ASN A 32 48.98 3.39 -1.95
CA ASN A 32 48.10 2.91 -3.01
C ASN A 32 47.07 1.90 -2.47
N GLY A 33 47.51 0.93 -1.66
CA GLY A 33 46.60 -0.02 -1.00
C GLY A 33 45.53 0.68 -0.16
N ARG A 34 45.89 1.70 0.61
CA ARG A 34 44.92 2.51 1.37
C ARG A 34 43.97 3.31 0.49
N THR A 35 44.44 3.82 -0.65
CA THR A 35 43.54 4.53 -1.58
C THR A 35 42.56 3.58 -2.25
N ASP A 36 42.97 2.35 -2.55
CA ASP A 36 42.11 1.35 -3.18
C ASP A 36 41.08 0.81 -2.19
N GLU A 37 41.45 0.55 -0.94
CA GLU A 37 40.51 0.22 0.15
C GLU A 37 39.43 1.30 0.33
N ARG A 38 39.82 2.59 0.27
CA ARG A 38 38.86 3.71 0.37
C ARG A 38 37.93 3.77 -0.83
N LYS A 39 38.45 3.57 -2.05
CA LYS A 39 37.63 3.53 -3.28
C LYS A 39 36.64 2.37 -3.22
N GLU A 40 37.10 1.17 -2.85
CA GLU A 40 36.23 0.00 -2.69
C GLU A 40 35.15 0.25 -1.63
N ALA A 41 35.49 0.84 -0.49
CA ALA A 41 34.51 1.17 0.55
C ALA A 41 33.45 2.17 0.05
N LEU A 42 33.84 3.15 -0.77
CA LEU A 42 32.92 4.11 -1.38
C LEU A 42 32.01 3.44 -2.42
N ILE A 43 32.56 2.56 -3.26
CA ILE A 43 31.79 1.78 -4.24
C ILE A 43 30.76 0.90 -3.52
N ARG A 44 31.19 0.13 -2.50
CA ARG A 44 30.29 -0.71 -1.69
C ARG A 44 29.18 0.11 -1.03
N LYS A 45 29.48 1.30 -0.51
CA LYS A 45 28.47 2.21 0.06
C LYS A 45 27.48 2.70 -1.00
N ARG A 46 27.96 3.08 -2.18
CA ARG A 46 27.10 3.53 -3.28
C ARG A 46 26.20 2.41 -3.77
N ASP A 47 26.74 1.21 -3.91
CA ASP A 47 25.98 0.02 -4.32
C ASP A 47 24.91 -0.34 -3.27
N GLU A 48 25.24 -0.24 -1.98
CA GLU A 48 24.27 -0.50 -0.91
C GLU A 48 23.15 0.53 -0.90
N ILE A 49 23.46 1.82 -1.06
CA ILE A 49 22.45 2.88 -1.19
C ILE A 49 21.58 2.63 -2.44
N GLY A 50 22.20 2.25 -3.56
CA GLY A 50 21.49 1.91 -4.79
C GLY A 50 20.50 0.77 -4.58
N ARG A 51 20.94 -0.34 -3.97
CA ARG A 51 20.06 -1.48 -3.64
C ARG A 51 18.93 -1.10 -2.69
N GLN A 52 19.21 -0.26 -1.69
CA GLN A 52 18.17 0.21 -0.76
C GLN A 52 17.13 1.08 -1.45
N SER A 53 17.58 1.98 -2.34
CA SER A 53 16.69 2.80 -3.17
C SER A 53 15.83 1.94 -4.08
N GLU A 54 16.42 0.97 -4.79
CA GLU A 54 15.68 0.03 -5.65
C GLU A 54 14.67 -0.80 -4.85
N ARG A 55 15.05 -1.28 -3.66
CA ARG A 55 14.14 -2.04 -2.79
C ARG A 55 12.97 -1.17 -2.31
N LYS A 56 13.24 0.10 -2.01
CA LYS A 56 12.22 1.06 -1.59
C LYS A 56 11.24 1.33 -2.73
N GLN A 57 11.75 1.65 -3.92
CA GLN A 57 10.95 1.86 -5.12
C GLN A 57 10.09 0.63 -5.44
N LYS A 58 10.68 -0.56 -5.48
CA LYS A 58 9.93 -1.81 -5.71
C LYS A 58 8.83 -2.06 -4.68
N ARG A 59 9.00 -1.60 -3.43
CA ARG A 59 7.95 -1.73 -2.38
C ARG A 59 6.85 -0.71 -2.60
N GLU A 60 7.19 0.51 -2.99
CA GLU A 60 6.24 1.57 -3.35
C GLU A 60 5.40 1.13 -4.56
N ASP A 61 6.04 0.67 -5.64
CA ASP A 61 5.35 0.17 -6.83
C ASP A 61 4.38 -0.98 -6.50
N ARG A 62 4.80 -1.94 -5.67
CA ARG A 62 3.96 -3.05 -5.23
C ARG A 62 2.77 -2.59 -4.37
N ARG A 63 3.00 -1.58 -3.53
CA ARG A 63 1.96 -1.01 -2.67
C ARG A 63 0.91 -0.31 -3.52
N GLU A 64 1.33 0.49 -4.49
CA GLU A 64 0.43 1.22 -5.39
C GLU A 64 -0.36 0.26 -6.29
N ALA A 65 0.30 -0.76 -6.85
CA ALA A 65 -0.38 -1.80 -7.63
C ALA A 65 -1.42 -2.57 -6.79
N PHE A 66 -1.07 -2.94 -5.55
CA PHE A 66 -2.01 -3.55 -4.62
C PHE A 66 -3.19 -2.62 -4.31
N GLU A 67 -2.92 -1.35 -4.01
CA GLU A 67 -3.95 -0.38 -3.70
C GLU A 67 -4.91 -0.18 -4.89
N LEU A 68 -4.38 -0.09 -6.11
CA LEU A 68 -5.18 0.04 -7.33
C LEU A 68 -6.13 -1.15 -7.52
N GLU A 69 -5.63 -2.38 -7.30
CA GLU A 69 -6.46 -3.57 -7.41
C GLU A 69 -7.56 -3.60 -6.35
N VAL A 70 -7.21 -3.31 -5.10
CA VAL A 70 -8.19 -3.18 -4.01
C VAL A 70 -9.24 -2.12 -4.32
N MET A 71 -8.87 -0.97 -4.90
CA MET A 71 -9.83 0.07 -5.26
C MET A 71 -10.79 -0.36 -6.38
N LYS A 72 -10.33 -1.12 -7.37
CA LYS A 72 -11.20 -1.68 -8.43
C LYS A 72 -12.16 -2.73 -7.89
N GLU A 73 -11.66 -3.63 -7.05
CA GLU A 73 -12.48 -4.63 -6.36
C GLU A 73 -13.52 -3.94 -5.47
N LEU A 74 -13.11 -2.91 -4.72
CA LEU A 74 -13.99 -2.12 -3.86
C LEU A 74 -15.08 -1.41 -4.67
N HIS A 75 -14.75 -0.81 -5.81
CA HIS A 75 -15.75 -0.19 -6.69
C HIS A 75 -16.80 -1.22 -7.15
N THR A 76 -16.35 -2.40 -7.56
CA THR A 76 -17.24 -3.49 -8.00
C THR A 76 -18.10 -4.02 -6.85
N ALA A 77 -17.51 -4.14 -5.66
CA ALA A 77 -18.22 -4.57 -4.45
C ALA A 77 -19.26 -3.53 -4.00
N LEU A 78 -18.97 -2.24 -4.11
CA LEU A 78 -19.94 -1.16 -3.83
C LEU A 78 -21.17 -1.29 -4.73
N VAL A 79 -20.97 -1.46 -6.04
CA VAL A 79 -22.07 -1.61 -7.00
C VAL A 79 -22.89 -2.87 -6.69
N THR A 80 -22.21 -3.99 -6.44
CA THR A 80 -22.86 -5.26 -6.10
C THR A 80 -23.67 -5.14 -4.80
N TYR A 81 -23.11 -4.53 -3.76
CA TYR A 81 -23.78 -4.32 -2.49
C TYR A 81 -25.02 -3.44 -2.63
N VAL A 82 -24.92 -2.28 -3.27
CA VAL A 82 -26.07 -1.39 -3.51
C VAL A 82 -27.16 -2.11 -4.30
N ARG A 83 -26.79 -2.85 -5.35
CA ARG A 83 -27.76 -3.60 -6.15
C ARG A 83 -28.47 -4.66 -5.30
N SER A 84 -27.73 -5.40 -4.48
CA SER A 84 -28.32 -6.42 -3.59
C SER A 84 -29.26 -5.81 -2.57
N GLN A 85 -28.90 -4.69 -1.95
CA GLN A 85 -29.73 -3.94 -1.01
C GLN A 85 -30.98 -3.37 -1.69
N HIS A 86 -30.85 -2.85 -2.91
CA HIS A 86 -32.00 -2.36 -3.66
C HIS A 86 -33.01 -3.47 -3.98
N LEU A 87 -32.54 -4.65 -4.40
CA LEU A 87 -33.40 -5.80 -4.68
C LEU A 87 -34.10 -6.29 -3.40
N LEU A 88 -33.35 -6.36 -2.29
CA LEU A 88 -33.87 -6.72 -0.97
C LEU A 88 -34.96 -5.74 -0.50
N LEU A 89 -34.70 -4.44 -0.54
CA LEU A 89 -35.69 -3.44 -0.14
C LEU A 89 -36.92 -3.46 -1.05
N ARG A 90 -36.74 -3.70 -2.36
CA ARG A 90 -37.85 -3.79 -3.30
C ARG A 90 -38.72 -5.03 -3.08
N SER A 91 -38.13 -6.18 -2.76
CA SER A 91 -38.90 -7.39 -2.47
C SER A 91 -39.75 -7.22 -1.20
N LEU A 92 -39.18 -6.56 -0.18
CA LEU A 92 -39.91 -6.16 1.03
C LEU A 92 -41.11 -5.25 0.74
N GLU A 93 -40.94 -4.24 -0.13
CA GLU A 93 -42.04 -3.37 -0.55
C GLU A 93 -43.15 -4.12 -1.28
N MET A 94 -42.79 -5.02 -2.19
CA MET A 94 -43.76 -5.83 -2.95
C MET A 94 -44.56 -6.75 -2.02
N GLN A 95 -43.89 -7.36 -1.04
CA GLN A 95 -44.54 -8.22 -0.04
C GLN A 95 -45.50 -7.42 0.84
N ALA A 96 -45.06 -6.26 1.34
CA ALA A 96 -45.91 -5.38 2.15
C ALA A 96 -47.14 -4.86 1.38
N GLY A 97 -47.00 -4.59 0.08
CA GLY A 97 -48.08 -4.17 -0.80
C GLY A 97 -49.12 -5.28 -1.05
N ASN A 98 -48.68 -6.54 -1.15
CA ASN A 98 -49.57 -7.69 -1.31
C ASN A 98 -50.31 -8.06 -0.01
N ASP A 99 -49.69 -7.87 1.15
CA ASP A 99 -50.25 -8.21 2.47
C ASP A 99 -51.19 -7.12 3.04
N GLY A 100 -51.55 -6.10 2.24
CA GLY A 100 -52.45 -5.02 2.69
C GLY A 100 -51.88 -4.13 3.79
N GLY A 101 -50.55 -4.08 3.94
CA GLY A 101 -49.86 -3.18 4.87
C GLY A 101 -49.79 -3.63 6.35
N LEU A 102 -50.20 -4.86 6.69
CA LEU A 102 -50.27 -5.34 8.09
C LEU A 102 -49.30 -6.47 8.46
N SER A 103 -48.39 -6.89 7.58
CA SER A 103 -47.39 -7.90 7.93
C SER A 103 -46.31 -7.31 8.83
N ARG A 104 -46.46 -7.51 10.14
CA ARG A 104 -45.47 -7.20 11.19
C ARG A 104 -44.21 -8.07 11.11
N ASP A 105 -44.25 -9.13 10.29
CA ASP A 105 -43.15 -10.04 9.98
C ASP A 105 -42.98 -10.12 8.46
N LEU A 106 -42.31 -9.12 7.87
CA LEU A 106 -41.82 -9.24 6.50
C LEU A 106 -40.68 -10.25 6.48
N ARG A 107 -41.02 -11.54 6.35
CA ARG A 107 -40.01 -12.61 6.18
C ARG A 107 -39.38 -12.46 4.82
N ILE A 108 -38.17 -11.92 4.81
CA ILE A 108 -37.33 -11.80 3.63
C ILE A 108 -37.14 -13.20 3.01
N GLY A 109 -37.31 -13.31 1.70
CA GLY A 109 -36.93 -14.51 0.94
C GLY A 109 -35.44 -14.82 1.16
N SER A 110 -35.12 -16.06 1.56
CA SER A 110 -33.77 -16.45 1.99
C SER A 110 -32.67 -16.15 0.96
N GLN A 111 -33.01 -16.03 -0.32
CA GLN A 111 -32.04 -15.79 -1.39
C GLN A 111 -31.58 -14.32 -1.47
N GLU A 112 -32.51 -13.35 -1.45
CA GLU A 112 -32.17 -11.93 -1.49
C GLU A 112 -31.41 -11.50 -0.23
N ASP A 113 -31.80 -12.02 0.93
CA ASP A 113 -31.11 -11.78 2.20
C ASP A 113 -29.67 -12.32 2.15
N SER A 114 -29.51 -13.58 1.72
CA SER A 114 -28.20 -14.22 1.59
C SER A 114 -27.29 -13.44 0.62
N ASN A 115 -27.82 -13.01 -0.52
CA ASN A 115 -27.06 -12.22 -1.49
C ASN A 115 -26.62 -10.87 -0.91
N ALA A 116 -27.50 -10.16 -0.19
CA ALA A 116 -27.19 -8.89 0.44
C ALA A 116 -26.16 -9.03 1.57
N LEU A 117 -26.26 -10.10 2.36
CA LEU A 117 -25.31 -10.45 3.41
C LEU A 117 -23.93 -10.75 2.83
N LEU A 118 -23.84 -11.61 1.81
CA LEU A 118 -22.58 -11.95 1.15
C LEU A 118 -21.92 -10.71 0.52
N ALA A 119 -22.72 -9.87 -0.15
CA ALA A 119 -22.21 -8.62 -0.72
C ALA A 119 -21.71 -7.66 0.38
N GLY A 120 -22.41 -7.59 1.52
CA GLY A 120 -22.01 -6.79 2.68
C GLY A 120 -20.71 -7.28 3.32
N GLN A 121 -20.54 -8.60 3.48
CA GLN A 121 -19.33 -9.23 3.98
C GLN A 121 -18.12 -8.98 3.07
N ASN A 122 -18.29 -9.14 1.75
CA ASN A 122 -17.22 -8.85 0.81
C ASN A 122 -16.82 -7.37 0.82
N LEU A 123 -17.81 -6.46 0.88
CA LEU A 123 -17.55 -5.02 0.99
C LEU A 123 -16.80 -4.69 2.28
N HIS A 124 -17.18 -5.29 3.42
CA HIS A 124 -16.52 -5.10 4.69
C HIS A 124 -15.06 -5.61 4.69
N ARG A 125 -14.83 -6.79 4.09
CA ARG A 125 -13.48 -7.35 3.90
C ARG A 125 -12.59 -6.39 3.10
N LEU A 126 -13.10 -5.89 1.98
CA LEU A 126 -12.35 -4.97 1.11
C LEU A 126 -12.09 -3.62 1.78
N GLN A 127 -13.05 -3.11 2.55
CA GLN A 127 -12.88 -1.89 3.34
C GLN A 127 -11.67 -1.99 4.29
N GLY A 128 -11.41 -3.16 4.87
CA GLY A 128 -10.25 -3.39 5.75
C GLY A 128 -8.89 -3.35 5.04
N LEU A 129 -8.87 -3.49 3.71
CA LEU A 129 -7.65 -3.45 2.89
C LEU A 129 -7.33 -2.06 2.34
N VAL A 130 -8.24 -1.11 2.49
CA VAL A 130 -8.07 0.27 2.02
C VAL A 130 -7.14 1.03 2.96
N PHE A 131 -6.10 1.67 2.41
CA PHE A 131 -5.18 2.49 3.21
C PHE A 131 -5.75 3.87 3.58
N ASP A 132 -6.59 4.44 2.73
CA ASP A 132 -7.20 5.76 2.92
C ASP A 132 -8.37 5.73 3.92
N ASP A 133 -8.20 6.44 5.04
CA ASP A 133 -9.16 6.52 6.14
C ASP A 133 -10.49 7.18 5.74
N ASP A 134 -10.47 8.16 4.84
CA ASP A 134 -11.66 8.87 4.38
C ASP A 134 -12.49 8.00 3.45
N ILE A 135 -11.85 7.21 2.58
CA ILE A 135 -12.51 6.18 1.78
C ILE A 135 -13.13 5.14 2.71
N ARG A 136 -12.37 4.62 3.68
CA ARG A 136 -12.90 3.65 4.68
C ARG A 136 -14.11 4.20 5.41
N ALA A 137 -14.06 5.45 5.87
CA ALA A 137 -15.17 6.09 6.58
C ALA A 137 -16.39 6.28 5.68
N SER A 138 -16.19 6.55 4.38
CA SER A 138 -17.28 6.72 3.42
C SER A 138 -17.99 5.41 3.10
N VAL A 139 -17.22 4.34 2.88
CA VAL A 139 -17.77 2.99 2.69
C VAL A 139 -18.50 2.52 3.96
N LYS A 140 -17.93 2.80 5.15
CA LYS A 140 -18.61 2.51 6.43
C LYS A 140 -19.96 3.20 6.54
N ARG A 141 -20.01 4.50 6.21
CA ARG A 141 -21.26 5.28 6.25
C ARG A 141 -22.30 4.72 5.30
N LEU A 142 -21.90 4.25 4.11
CA LEU A 142 -22.80 3.57 3.18
C LEU A 142 -23.39 2.29 3.78
N GLN A 143 -22.55 1.44 4.38
CA GLN A 143 -23.01 0.21 5.03
C GLN A 143 -23.96 0.50 6.19
N VAL A 144 -23.65 1.51 7.01
CA VAL A 144 -24.51 1.95 8.11
C VAL A 144 -25.83 2.52 7.58
N ALA A 145 -25.82 3.25 6.45
CA ALA A 145 -27.02 3.85 5.86
C ALA A 145 -27.99 2.82 5.29
N PHE A 146 -27.49 1.71 4.74
CA PHE A 146 -28.33 0.58 4.36
C PHE A 146 -28.80 -0.25 5.56
N GLY A 147 -28.12 -0.13 6.70
CA GLY A 147 -28.52 -0.74 7.96
C GLY A 147 -28.49 -2.27 7.94
N SER A 148 -28.77 -2.86 9.10
CA SER A 148 -29.17 -4.26 9.21
C SER A 148 -30.64 -4.34 8.81
N SER A 149 -30.93 -4.88 7.64
CA SER A 149 -32.27 -5.01 7.07
C SER A 149 -33.22 -5.91 7.88
N ALA A 150 -32.72 -6.54 8.96
CA ALA A 150 -33.44 -7.49 9.79
C ALA A 150 -34.61 -6.92 10.59
N GLU A 151 -34.72 -5.59 10.72
CA GLU A 151 -35.75 -4.91 11.53
C GLU A 151 -36.59 -3.91 10.72
N ILE A 152 -36.75 -4.11 9.41
CA ILE A 152 -37.60 -3.21 8.61
C ILE A 152 -39.06 -3.53 8.89
N LEU A 153 -39.77 -2.62 9.55
CA LEU A 153 -41.14 -2.80 10.02
C LEU A 153 -42.18 -2.19 9.08
N SER A 154 -41.76 -1.36 8.12
CA SER A 154 -42.67 -0.68 7.20
C SER A 154 -42.05 -0.32 5.84
N VAL A 155 -42.91 -0.11 4.84
CA VAL A 155 -42.53 0.42 3.50
C VAL A 155 -41.86 1.79 3.61
N GLY A 156 -42.36 2.66 4.50
CA GLY A 156 -41.78 3.99 4.72
C GLY A 156 -40.34 3.92 5.21
N GLU A 157 -40.03 3.02 6.13
CA GLU A 157 -38.66 2.75 6.60
C GLU A 157 -37.79 2.18 5.48
N ALA A 158 -38.29 1.21 4.70
CA ALA A 158 -37.57 0.65 3.56
C ALA A 158 -37.19 1.72 2.53
N GLN A 159 -38.06 2.71 2.31
CA GLN A 159 -37.80 3.83 1.42
C GLN A 159 -36.84 4.86 2.02
N ALA A 160 -36.93 5.14 3.32
CA ALA A 160 -35.98 6.01 4.02
C ALA A 160 -34.56 5.42 4.00
N ILE A 161 -34.41 4.13 4.29
CA ILE A 161 -33.14 3.39 4.22
C ILE A 161 -32.57 3.45 2.80
N ARG A 162 -33.40 3.20 1.79
CA ARG A 162 -32.99 3.29 0.37
C ARG A 162 -32.43 4.67 0.04
N ASN A 163 -33.17 5.72 0.41
CA ASN A 163 -32.78 7.10 0.12
C ASN A 163 -31.48 7.48 0.84
N ALA A 164 -31.33 7.09 2.11
CA ALA A 164 -30.10 7.29 2.88
C ALA A 164 -28.91 6.55 2.24
N GLY A 165 -29.10 5.29 1.83
CA GLY A 165 -28.09 4.49 1.15
C GLY A 165 -27.63 5.10 -0.17
N PHE A 166 -28.56 5.53 -1.03
CA PHE A 166 -28.19 6.21 -2.29
C PHE A 166 -27.54 7.58 -2.06
N ALA A 167 -27.96 8.33 -1.04
CA ALA A 167 -27.30 9.58 -0.67
C ALA A 167 -25.85 9.37 -0.21
N ALA A 168 -25.57 8.27 0.50
CA ALA A 168 -24.22 7.89 0.91
C ALA A 168 -23.37 7.30 -0.23
N LEU A 169 -24.01 6.76 -1.28
CA LEU A 169 -23.33 6.08 -2.39
C LEU A 169 -22.49 7.05 -3.23
N GLY A 170 -23.05 8.19 -3.63
CA GLY A 170 -22.38 9.16 -4.48
C GLY A 170 -21.02 9.59 -3.93
N PRO A 171 -20.94 10.06 -2.67
CA PRO A 171 -19.67 10.42 -2.03
C PRO A 171 -18.67 9.24 -1.94
N ALA A 172 -19.15 8.02 -1.67
CA ALA A 172 -18.28 6.85 -1.59
C ALA A 172 -17.69 6.48 -2.97
N GLN A 173 -18.53 6.42 -4.00
CA GLN A 173 -18.10 6.14 -5.38
C GLN A 173 -17.16 7.22 -5.91
N GLN A 174 -17.45 8.49 -5.64
CA GLN A 174 -16.60 9.59 -6.09
C GLN A 174 -15.21 9.52 -5.48
N ARG A 175 -15.10 9.25 -4.17
CA ARG A 175 -13.79 9.11 -3.51
C ARG A 175 -13.00 7.91 -4.03
N VAL A 176 -13.64 6.76 -4.21
CA VAL A 176 -12.98 5.57 -4.79
C VAL A 176 -12.53 5.85 -6.22
N ALA A 177 -13.39 6.44 -7.06
CA ALA A 177 -13.05 6.78 -8.43
C ALA A 177 -11.91 7.80 -8.51
N GLU A 178 -11.90 8.81 -7.64
CA GLU A 178 -10.83 9.80 -7.57
C GLU A 178 -9.51 9.16 -7.18
N ARG A 179 -9.52 8.25 -6.20
CA ARG A 179 -8.31 7.54 -5.79
C ARG A 179 -7.77 6.64 -6.90
N ILE A 180 -8.65 5.96 -7.64
CA ILE A 180 -8.27 5.18 -8.82
C ILE A 180 -7.56 6.08 -9.85
N ARG A 181 -8.12 7.26 -10.16
CA ARG A 181 -7.49 8.21 -11.09
C ARG A 181 -6.10 8.64 -10.63
N GLN A 182 -5.95 8.97 -9.35
CA GLN A 182 -4.66 9.35 -8.78
C GLN A 182 -3.62 8.24 -8.94
N LEU A 183 -3.98 6.99 -8.65
CA LEU A 183 -3.09 5.84 -8.81
C LEU A 183 -2.73 5.55 -10.28
N TYR A 184 -3.61 5.89 -11.23
CA TYR A 184 -3.26 5.81 -12.65
C TYR A 184 -2.28 6.92 -13.08
N LEU A 185 -2.44 8.13 -12.54
CA LEU A 185 -1.55 9.26 -12.86
C LEU A 185 -0.14 9.07 -12.29
N THR A 186 0.03 8.32 -11.20
CA THR A 186 1.36 7.98 -10.67
C THR A 186 2.07 6.87 -11.46
N HIS A 187 1.34 6.11 -12.27
CA HIS A 187 1.87 5.01 -13.10
C HIS A 187 1.96 5.33 -14.61
N ALA A 188 1.53 6.52 -15.05
CA ALA A 188 1.63 7.00 -16.43
C ALA A 188 2.95 7.73 -16.68
#